data_AF-A0A7G8TEZ9-F1
#
_entry.id   AF-A0A7G8TEZ9-F1
#
_cell.length_a   1.000
_cell.length_b   1.000
_cell.length_c   1.000
_cell.angle_alpha   90.00
_cell.angle_beta   90.00
_cell.angle_gamma   90.00
#
_symmetry.space_group_name_H-M   'P 1'
#
loop_
_entity.id
_entity.type
_entity.pdbx_description
1 polymer ?
#
loop_
_entity_poly.entity_id
_entity_poly.type
_entity_poly.pdbx_seq_one_letter_code
_entity_poly.pdbx_strand_id
1 'polypeptide(L)'
;MYVVKINFGNATASSEKPDITVSSSSKVSTEKPIIAVTIVPEQTFVKAVCGDLAEVITMVPPGNSPEYYEPTPEEMKKLESLENRRISELSGGEFQRMLIARALAVNPKLLLLDEPTASVDAASRDQIYTLLAE
;
A
#
# COMPACT_ATOMS: atom_id res chain seq x y z
N MET A 1 -4.06 14.44 -4.16
CA MET A 1 -3.82 13.13 -4.83
C MET A 1 -2.38 12.92 -5.29
N TYR A 2 -1.75 11.85 -4.81
CA TYR A 2 -0.40 11.37 -5.14
C TYR A 2 -0.51 9.99 -5.80
N VAL A 3 0.36 9.73 -6.79
CA VAL A 3 0.44 8.46 -7.52
C VAL A 3 1.85 7.92 -7.34
N VAL A 4 1.99 6.79 -6.64
CA VAL A 4 3.28 6.17 -6.37
C VAL A 4 3.37 4.84 -7.12
N LYS A 5 4.34 4.72 -8.01
CA LYS A 5 4.65 3.46 -8.69
C LYS A 5 5.59 2.64 -7.82
N ILE A 6 5.17 1.43 -7.47
CA ILE A 6 5.95 0.56 -6.59
C ILE A 6 6.69 -0.48 -7.44
N ASN A 7 8.00 -0.55 -7.26
CA ASN A 7 8.87 -1.49 -7.95
C ASN A 7 9.44 -2.48 -6.93
N PHE A 8 8.73 -3.56 -6.66
CA PHE A 8 9.34 -4.70 -5.97
C PHE A 8 10.39 -5.31 -6.91
N GLY A 9 11.66 -5.10 -6.59
CA GLY A 9 12.74 -5.83 -7.25
C GLY A 9 12.51 -7.32 -7.10
N ASN A 10 12.77 -8.10 -8.16
CA ASN A 10 12.81 -9.55 -8.02
C ASN A 10 13.96 -9.86 -7.05
N ALA A 11 13.64 -10.22 -5.81
CA ALA A 11 14.62 -10.69 -4.84
C ALA A 11 15.11 -12.09 -5.27
N THR A 12 15.92 -12.15 -6.33
CA THR A 12 16.76 -13.30 -6.59
C THR A 12 18.02 -13.13 -5.76
N ALA A 13 18.01 -13.65 -4.54
CA ALA A 13 19.26 -13.99 -3.89
C ALA A 13 19.94 -15.10 -4.69
N SER A 14 20.95 -14.76 -5.49
CA SER A 14 21.94 -15.74 -5.91
C SER A 14 23.27 -15.06 -6.21
N SER A 15 24.24 -15.34 -5.35
CA SER A 15 25.66 -15.22 -5.63
C SER A 15 26.08 -16.40 -6.51
N GLU A 16 25.98 -16.29 -7.83
CA GLU A 16 26.63 -17.25 -8.74
C GLU A 16 27.17 -16.53 -9.99
N LYS A 17 28.38 -16.94 -10.38
CA LYS A 17 29.16 -16.40 -11.50
C LYS A 17 28.38 -16.45 -12.83
N PRO A 18 28.71 -15.59 -13.82
CA PRO A 18 27.98 -15.55 -15.07
C PRO A 18 28.25 -16.82 -15.88
N ASP A 19 27.24 -17.68 -15.99
CA ASP A 19 27.18 -18.72 -17.01
C ASP A 19 26.10 -18.32 -18.03
N ILE A 20 26.50 -18.22 -19.30
CA ILE A 20 25.61 -17.77 -20.37
C ILE A 20 24.69 -18.94 -20.71
N THR A 21 23.52 -18.98 -20.08
CA THR A 21 22.42 -19.84 -20.50
C THR A 21 21.32 -18.99 -21.11
N VAL A 22 21.13 -19.11 -22.42
CA VAL A 22 19.94 -18.60 -23.11
C VAL A 22 18.77 -19.48 -22.67
N SER A 23 18.02 -19.05 -21.65
CA SER A 23 16.74 -19.66 -21.29
C SER A 23 15.58 -18.76 -21.74
N SER A 24 14.88 -19.29 -22.72
CA SER A 24 13.62 -18.81 -23.26
C SER A 24 12.51 -18.77 -22.21
N SER A 25 11.65 -17.75 -22.33
CA SER A 25 10.35 -17.56 -21.67
C SER A 25 10.39 -17.23 -20.17
N SER A 26 10.50 -15.93 -19.88
CA SER A 26 9.98 -15.38 -18.63
C SER A 26 8.50 -15.71 -18.52
N LYS A 27 8.12 -16.58 -17.57
CA LYS A 27 6.72 -16.76 -17.16
C LYS A 27 6.16 -15.39 -16.79
N VAL A 28 5.36 -14.79 -17.67
CA VAL A 28 4.52 -13.63 -17.33
C VAL A 28 3.54 -14.13 -16.28
N SER A 29 3.66 -13.64 -15.05
CA SER A 29 2.66 -13.88 -14.01
C SER A 29 1.32 -13.40 -14.54
N THR A 30 0.35 -14.31 -14.64
CA THR A 30 -1.02 -14.05 -15.11
C THR A 30 -1.92 -13.40 -14.04
N GLU A 31 -1.36 -13.05 -12.88
CA GLU A 31 -2.11 -12.37 -11.82
C GLU A 31 -2.29 -10.89 -12.17
N LYS A 32 -3.53 -10.40 -11.99
CA LYS A 32 -3.86 -9.00 -12.23
C LYS A 32 -3.01 -8.12 -11.31
N PRO A 33 -2.42 -7.02 -11.80
CA PRO A 33 -1.72 -6.08 -10.94
C PRO A 33 -2.68 -5.51 -9.88
N ILE A 34 -2.19 -5.41 -8.65
CA ILE A 34 -2.92 -4.79 -7.55
C ILE A 34 -2.69 -3.29 -7.58
N ILE A 35 -3.77 -2.52 -7.51
CA ILE A 35 -3.76 -1.06 -7.27
C ILE A 35 -4.35 -0.83 -5.89
N ALA A 36 -3.55 -0.30 -4.98
CA ALA A 36 -4.02 0.10 -3.66
C ALA A 36 -4.47 1.56 -3.71
N VAL A 37 -5.62 1.85 -3.11
CA VAL A 37 -6.20 3.20 -3.05
C VAL A 37 -6.62 3.52 -1.64
N THR A 38 -6.57 4.80 -1.27
CA THR A 38 -6.89 5.22 0.09
C THR A 38 -8.39 5.22 0.31
N ILE A 39 -9.16 5.72 -0.65
CA ILE A 39 -10.60 5.98 -0.51
C ILE A 39 -11.47 5.38 -1.62
N VAL A 40 -12.76 5.23 -1.33
CA VAL A 40 -13.76 4.68 -2.26
C VAL A 40 -13.91 5.49 -3.57
N PRO A 41 -13.87 6.83 -3.56
CA PRO A 41 -13.87 7.60 -4.81
C PRO A 41 -12.72 7.21 -5.76
N GLU A 42 -11.51 7.01 -5.24
CA GLU A 42 -10.36 6.55 -6.03
C GLU A 42 -10.58 5.13 -6.55
N GLN A 43 -11.14 4.23 -5.72
CA GLN A 43 -11.50 2.88 -6.16
C GLN A 43 -12.46 2.90 -7.35
N THR A 44 -13.48 3.76 -7.28
CA THR A 44 -14.49 3.93 -8.32
C THR A 44 -13.84 4.41 -9.63
N PHE A 45 -12.94 5.40 -9.53
CA PHE A 45 -12.18 5.89 -10.67
C PHE A 45 -11.30 4.80 -11.30
N VAL A 46 -10.53 4.07 -10.50
CA VAL A 46 -9.67 2.99 -11.01
C VAL A 46 -10.49 1.90 -11.68
N LYS A 47 -11.63 1.49 -11.10
CA LYS A 47 -12.51 0.51 -11.74
C LYS A 47 -13.11 1.01 -13.05
N ALA A 48 -13.47 2.30 -13.13
CA ALA A 48 -13.98 2.89 -14.37
C ALA A 48 -12.93 2.93 -15.49
N VAL A 49 -11.66 3.16 -15.15
CA VAL A 49 -10.55 3.26 -16.12
C VAL A 49 -9.97 1.90 -16.47
N CYS A 50 -9.71 1.05 -15.48
CA CYS A 50 -8.98 -0.21 -15.65
C CYS A 50 -9.91 -1.41 -15.85
N GLY A 51 -11.18 -1.34 -15.45
CA GLY A 51 -12.11 -2.46 -15.49
C GLY A 51 -11.51 -3.70 -14.81
N ASP A 52 -11.50 -4.82 -15.55
CA ASP A 52 -10.97 -6.10 -15.08
C ASP A 52 -9.44 -6.24 -15.19
N LEU A 53 -8.71 -5.20 -15.63
CA LEU A 53 -7.26 -5.28 -15.83
C LEU A 53 -6.46 -5.17 -14.54
N ALA A 54 -7.08 -4.77 -13.43
CA ALA A 54 -6.42 -4.61 -12.14
C ALA A 54 -7.34 -5.06 -11.00
N GLU A 55 -6.74 -5.60 -9.95
CA GLU A 55 -7.42 -5.78 -8.67
C GLU A 55 -7.27 -4.50 -7.85
N VAL A 56 -8.35 -4.01 -7.25
CA VAL A 56 -8.33 -2.73 -6.50
C VAL A 56 -8.63 -2.99 -5.03
N ILE A 57 -7.66 -2.66 -4.18
CA ILE A 57 -7.78 -2.76 -2.72
C ILE A 57 -7.96 -1.36 -2.15
N THR A 58 -8.99 -1.19 -1.32
CA THR A 58 -9.28 0.09 -0.67
C THR A 58 -8.91 0.01 0.80
N MET A 59 -8.15 1.01 1.26
CA MET A 59 -7.59 1.04 2.61
C MET A 59 -8.63 1.45 3.64
N VAL A 60 -9.43 2.47 3.31
CA VAL A 60 -10.50 3.01 4.16
C VAL A 60 -11.86 2.51 3.66
N PRO A 61 -12.64 1.80 4.49
CA PRO A 61 -13.92 1.25 4.07
C PRO A 61 -14.96 2.36 3.78
N PRO A 62 -15.96 2.09 2.93
CA PRO A 62 -17.03 3.03 2.63
C PRO A 62 -17.71 3.56 3.90
N GLY A 63 -18.08 4.84 3.89
CA GLY A 63 -18.72 5.50 5.04
C GLY A 63 -17.75 6.02 6.09
N ASN A 64 -16.44 5.81 5.92
CA ASN A 64 -15.40 6.34 6.81
C ASN A 64 -14.58 7.42 6.09
N SER A 65 -14.15 8.43 6.85
CA SER A 65 -13.15 9.39 6.39
C SER A 65 -11.76 8.87 6.73
N PRO A 66 -10.74 9.00 5.86
CA PRO A 66 -9.36 8.67 6.20
C PRO A 66 -8.86 9.35 7.47
N GLU A 67 -9.37 10.56 7.74
CA GLU A 67 -9.00 11.37 8.90
C GLU A 67 -9.53 10.80 10.23
N TYR A 68 -10.59 9.99 10.20
CA TYR A 68 -11.33 9.52 11.37
C TYR A 68 -11.61 8.01 11.37
N TYR A 69 -11.06 7.27 10.41
CA TYR A 69 -11.30 5.83 10.32
C TYR A 69 -10.60 5.12 11.48
N GLU A 70 -11.39 4.53 12.37
CA GLU A 70 -10.90 3.59 13.37
C GLU A 70 -11.26 2.16 12.93
N PRO A 71 -10.27 1.29 12.67
CA PRO A 71 -10.52 -0.11 12.34
C PRO A 71 -11.29 -0.81 13.46
N THR A 72 -12.24 -1.67 13.09
CA THR A 72 -13.03 -2.43 14.07
C THR A 72 -12.13 -3.39 14.87
N PRO A 73 -12.53 -3.84 16.08
CA PRO A 73 -11.76 -4.80 16.86
C PRO A 73 -11.42 -6.11 16.11
N GLU A 74 -12.25 -6.54 15.15
CA GLU A 74 -11.95 -7.72 14.31
C GLU A 74 -10.88 -7.43 13.24
N GLU A 75 -10.88 -6.21 12.68
CA GLU A 75 -9.81 -5.73 11.80
C GLU A 75 -8.52 -5.47 12.60
N MET A 76 -8.64 -4.97 13.84
CA MET A 76 -7.54 -4.83 14.79
C MET A 76 -6.92 -6.18 15.10
N LYS A 77 -7.70 -7.23 15.38
CA LYS A 77 -7.16 -8.58 15.66
C LYS A 77 -6.34 -9.17 14.50
N LYS A 78 -6.64 -8.76 13.26
CA LYS A 78 -5.81 -9.10 12.08
C LYS A 78 -4.51 -8.30 12.00
N LEU A 79 -4.47 -7.12 12.62
CA LEU A 79 -3.32 -6.20 12.69
C LEU A 79 -2.47 -6.39 13.98
N GLU A 80 -3.07 -6.92 15.06
CA GLU A 80 -2.51 -7.10 16.41
C GLU A 80 -1.33 -8.08 16.50
N SER A 81 -0.91 -8.73 15.42
CA SER A 81 0.37 -9.46 15.42
C SER A 81 1.59 -8.52 15.51
N LEU A 82 1.37 -7.20 15.45
CA LEU A 82 2.38 -6.15 15.58
C LEU A 82 2.07 -5.28 16.82
N GLU A 83 2.65 -5.68 17.96
CA GLU A 83 2.92 -4.91 19.18
C GLU A 83 1.78 -4.06 19.80
N ASN A 84 1.02 -4.66 20.72
CA ASN A 84 0.45 -4.14 22.01
C ASN A 84 -0.08 -2.68 22.17
N ARG A 85 -0.21 -1.85 21.14
CA ARG A 85 -0.79 -0.49 21.21
C ARG A 85 -2.16 -0.48 20.53
N ARG A 86 -3.16 0.14 21.17
CA ARG A 86 -4.49 0.31 20.56
C ARG A 86 -4.40 1.38 19.47
N ILE A 87 -5.09 1.18 18.33
CA ILE A 87 -5.05 2.13 17.19
C ILE A 87 -5.54 3.52 17.59
N SER A 88 -6.50 3.60 18.53
CA SER A 88 -6.97 4.87 19.10
C SER A 88 -5.91 5.63 19.91
N GLU A 89 -4.77 5.01 20.20
CA GLU A 89 -3.62 5.61 20.88
C GLU A 89 -2.50 6.00 19.87
N LEU A 90 -2.73 5.83 18.57
CA LEU A 90 -1.82 6.29 17.53
C LEU A 90 -2.07 7.77 17.23
N SER A 91 -0.99 8.52 17.10
CA SER A 91 -1.02 9.84 16.48
C SER A 91 -1.45 9.73 15.01
N GLY A 92 -1.98 10.82 14.43
CA GLY A 92 -2.38 10.84 13.01
C GLY A 92 -1.26 10.41 12.06
N GLY A 93 -0.01 10.78 12.35
CA GLY A 93 1.17 10.34 11.60
C GLY A 93 1.47 8.84 11.73
N GLU A 94 1.35 8.28 12.94
CA GLU A 94 1.51 6.83 13.16
C GLU A 94 0.42 6.03 12.44
N PHE A 95 -0.83 6.51 12.52
CA PHE A 95 -1.95 5.90 11.83
C PHE A 95 -1.76 5.89 10.32
N GLN A 96 -1.30 7.02 9.76
CA GLN A 96 -1.07 7.14 8.32
C GLN A 96 0.08 6.25 7.83
N ARG A 97 1.17 6.13 8.61
CA ARG A 97 2.24 5.16 8.33
C ARG A 97 1.76 3.72 8.38
N MET A 98 0.93 3.37 9.37
CA MET A 98 0.33 2.03 9.45
C MET A 98 -0.53 1.74 8.21
N LEU A 99 -1.37 2.69 7.80
CA LEU A 99 -2.18 2.56 6.59
C LEU A 99 -1.30 2.32 5.35
N ILE A 100 -0.27 3.14 5.13
CA ILE A 100 0.66 2.99 4.00
C ILE A 100 1.38 1.64 4.06
N ALA A 101 1.88 1.23 5.24
CA ALA A 101 2.54 -0.07 5.41
C ALA A 101 1.61 -1.25 5.08
N ARG A 102 0.35 -1.20 5.52
CA ARG A 102 -0.68 -2.20 5.16
C ARG A 102 -0.91 -2.24 3.65
N ALA A 103 -0.93 -1.08 2.99
CA ALA A 103 -1.10 -1.01 1.55
C ALA A 103 0.12 -1.58 0.79
N LEU A 104 1.34 -1.36 1.29
CA LEU A 104 2.55 -1.93 0.71
C LEU A 104 2.65 -3.45 0.92
N ALA A 105 2.11 -3.98 2.03
CA ALA A 105 2.16 -5.40 2.36
C ALA A 105 1.45 -6.32 1.34
N VAL A 106 0.51 -5.79 0.56
CA VAL A 106 -0.17 -6.53 -0.53
C VAL A 106 0.57 -6.44 -1.88
N ASN A 107 1.82 -5.96 -1.86
CA ASN A 107 2.68 -5.80 -3.03
C ASN A 107 2.00 -5.09 -4.23
N PRO A 108 1.39 -3.91 -4.04
CA PRO A 108 0.70 -3.21 -5.12
C PRO A 108 1.70 -2.76 -6.20
N LYS A 109 1.27 -2.65 -7.46
CA LYS A 109 2.06 -2.02 -8.53
C LYS A 109 1.90 -0.50 -8.54
N LEU A 110 0.79 -0.03 -8.01
CA LEU A 110 0.46 1.39 -7.93
C LEU A 110 -0.27 1.67 -6.61
N LEU A 111 0.10 2.77 -5.97
CA LEU A 111 -0.55 3.28 -4.78
C LEU A 111 -1.11 4.68 -5.07
N LEU A 112 -2.42 4.86 -4.90
CA LEU A 112 -3.10 6.15 -5.00
C LEU A 112 -3.41 6.68 -3.60
N LEU A 113 -2.91 7.87 -3.30
CA LEU A 113 -3.03 8.48 -1.99
C LEU A 113 -3.68 9.86 -2.11
N ASP A 114 -4.83 10.04 -1.47
CA ASP A 114 -5.38 11.38 -1.32
C ASP A 114 -4.83 12.02 -0.04
N GLU A 115 -4.18 13.17 -0.22
CA GLU A 115 -3.54 13.95 0.86
C GLU A 115 -2.83 13.10 1.96
N PRO A 116 -1.80 12.29 1.62
CA PRO A 116 -1.15 11.33 2.52
C PRO A 116 -0.41 11.95 3.71
N THR A 117 -0.44 13.26 3.85
CA THR A 117 0.22 14.01 4.93
C THR A 117 -0.70 15.05 5.54
N ALA A 118 -1.99 15.05 5.18
CA ALA A 118 -2.96 15.94 5.81
C ALA A 118 -3.04 15.65 7.30
N SER A 119 -2.98 16.70 8.12
CA SER A 119 -3.08 16.60 9.58
C SER A 119 -1.93 15.85 10.28
N VAL A 120 -0.79 15.66 9.59
CA VAL A 120 0.43 15.06 10.14
C VAL A 120 1.48 16.13 10.47
N ASP A 121 2.18 15.99 11.60
CA ASP A 121 3.27 16.90 11.99
C ASP A 121 4.48 16.81 11.05
N ALA A 122 5.33 17.85 11.04
CA ALA A 122 6.45 17.94 10.10
C ALA A 122 7.42 16.74 10.18
N ALA A 123 7.72 16.23 11.37
CA ALA A 123 8.65 15.10 11.52
C ALA A 123 8.04 13.79 11.01
N SER A 124 6.77 13.55 11.29
CA SER A 124 6.04 12.39 10.77
C SER A 124 5.83 12.44 9.26
N ARG A 125 5.71 13.64 8.66
CA ARG A 125 5.61 13.82 7.21
C ARG A 125 6.87 13.37 6.47
N ASP A 126 8.04 13.74 6.98
CA ASP A 126 9.32 13.34 6.38
C ASP A 126 9.50 11.82 6.40
N GLN A 127 9.04 11.17 7.48
CA GLN A 127 9.02 9.71 7.57
C GLN A 127 8.08 9.07 6.53
N ILE A 128 6.89 9.64 6.32
CA ILE A 128 5.95 9.17 5.29
C ILE A 128 6.56 9.32 3.89
N TYR A 129 7.15 10.46 3.57
CA TYR A 129 7.80 10.63 2.27
C TYR A 129 8.99 9.69 2.08
N THR A 130 9.76 9.42 3.13
CA THR A 130 10.83 8.42 3.10
C THR A 130 10.28 7.04 2.75
N LEU A 131 9.20 6.62 3.41
CA LEU A 131 8.53 5.34 3.12
C LEU A 131 7.98 5.24 1.69
N LEU A 132 7.55 6.36 1.09
CA LEU A 132 7.03 6.40 -0.28
C LEU A 132 8.13 6.50 -1.35
N ALA A 133 9.36 6.85 -0.96
CA ALA A 133 10.49 7.03 -1.85
C ALA A 133 11.38 5.77 -1.98
N GLU A 134 11.20 4.79 -1.10
CA GLU A 134 11.80 3.44 -1.20
C GLU A 134 11.10 2.56 -2.24
#